data_AF-G0UBQ8-F1
#
_entry.id   AF-G0UBQ8-F1
#
_cell.length_a   1.000
_cell.length_b   1.000
_cell.length_c   1.000
_cell.angle_alpha   90.00
_cell.angle_beta   90.00
_cell.angle_gamma   90.00
#
_symmetry.space_group_name_H-M   'P 1'
#
loop_
_entity.id
_entity.type
_entity.pdbx_description
1 polymer ?
#
loop_
_entity_poly.entity_id
_entity_poly.type
_entity_poly.pdbx_seq_one_letter_code
_entity_poly.pdbx_strand_id
1 'polypeptide(L)'
;MTMPASGASLPEGLRRIMLLSSNLCNGEATADVEKQTDDGEEGGAPLSVAQLLAIVQALRKQFAQLVATVAADCADGTALKSTEEQLEILSQHVKALQKGIRGKNVQCARIALCEYLAREVEMRRRAVGRMRAAINIAKGSI
;
A
#
# COMPACT_ATOMS: atom_id res chain seq x y z
N MET A 1 37.46 17.86 -12.95
CA MET A 1 36.77 18.39 -11.76
C MET A 1 35.42 17.71 -11.68
N THR A 2 35.36 16.56 -11.03
CA THR A 2 34.15 15.74 -10.88
C THR A 2 33.35 16.25 -9.69
N MET A 3 32.11 16.67 -9.93
CA MET A 3 31.15 17.05 -8.90
C MET A 3 30.94 15.86 -7.94
N PRO A 4 30.89 16.07 -6.61
CA PRO A 4 30.51 15.00 -5.70
C PRO A 4 29.04 14.68 -5.91
N ALA A 5 28.74 13.42 -6.22
CA ALA A 5 27.39 12.88 -6.16
C ALA A 5 26.85 13.09 -4.74
N SER A 6 25.91 14.01 -4.58
CA SER A 6 25.17 14.21 -3.33
C SER A 6 24.24 13.02 -3.10
N GLY A 7 24.82 11.90 -2.72
CA GLY A 7 24.12 10.71 -2.24
C GLY A 7 23.71 10.90 -0.78
N ALA A 8 22.96 11.94 -0.46
CA ALA A 8 22.33 12.04 0.85
C ALA A 8 21.22 10.99 0.91
N SER A 9 21.54 9.81 1.46
CA SER A 9 20.56 8.74 1.65
C SER A 9 19.33 9.30 2.39
N LEU A 10 18.13 9.04 1.88
CA LEU A 10 16.90 9.53 2.51
C LEU A 10 16.87 9.18 4.01
N PRO A 11 16.41 10.11 4.88
CA PRO A 11 16.16 9.83 6.29
C PRO A 11 15.30 8.57 6.44
N GLU A 12 15.60 7.74 7.44
CA GLU A 12 14.94 6.42 7.59
C GLU A 12 13.42 6.50 7.67
N GLY A 13 12.86 7.57 8.25
CA GLY A 13 11.42 7.83 8.27
C GLY A 13 10.84 7.95 6.87
N LEU A 14 11.47 8.77 6.02
CA LEU A 14 11.08 8.94 4.61
C LEU A 14 11.33 7.68 3.79
N ARG A 15 12.40 6.92 4.08
CA ARG A 15 12.67 5.63 3.43
C ARG A 15 11.57 4.61 3.73
N ARG A 16 11.10 4.52 4.99
CA ARG A 16 9.97 3.66 5.38
C ARG A 16 8.67 4.06 4.68
N ILE A 17 8.41 5.36 4.57
CA ILE A 17 7.23 5.89 3.85
C ILE A 17 7.33 5.56 2.35
N MET A 18 8.52 5.71 1.76
CA MET A 18 8.75 5.33 0.36
C MET A 18 8.52 3.84 0.12
N LEU A 19 8.94 2.95 1.02
CA LEU A 19 8.66 1.50 0.86
C LEU A 19 7.15 1.20 0.85
N LEU A 20 6.36 1.94 1.64
CA LEU A 20 4.90 1.83 1.61
C LEU A 20 4.31 2.28 0.27
N SER A 21 4.96 3.22 -0.44
CA SER A 21 4.57 3.67 -1.78
C SER A 21 5.20 2.89 -2.94
N SER A 22 6.39 2.32 -2.77
CA SER A 22 7.17 1.67 -3.83
C SER A 22 6.71 0.25 -4.12
N ASN A 23 6.18 -0.45 -3.11
CA ASN A 23 5.46 -1.73 -3.30
C ASN A 23 4.18 -1.58 -4.15
N LEU A 24 3.89 -0.37 -4.65
CA LEU A 24 2.76 -0.05 -5.52
C LEU A 24 3.19 0.27 -6.96
N CYS A 25 4.48 0.53 -7.22
CA CYS A 25 4.99 0.83 -8.58
C CYS A 25 5.84 -0.30 -9.18
N ASN A 26 6.39 -1.21 -8.38
CA ASN A 26 7.19 -2.32 -8.91
C ASN A 26 6.31 -3.52 -9.24
N GLY A 27 5.53 -3.37 -10.30
CA GLY A 27 5.14 -4.47 -11.17
C GLY A 27 6.27 -4.85 -12.13
N GLU A 28 7.53 -4.93 -11.67
CA GLU A 28 8.56 -5.67 -12.42
C GLU A 28 8.28 -7.16 -12.20
N ALA A 29 7.29 -7.65 -12.93
CA ALA A 29 7.11 -9.07 -13.20
C ALA A 29 8.27 -9.51 -14.09
N THR A 30 9.32 -10.05 -13.49
CA THR A 30 10.10 -11.07 -14.18
C THR A 30 9.18 -12.25 -14.44
N ALA A 31 9.12 -12.64 -15.73
CA ALA A 31 8.46 -13.81 -16.31
C ALA A 31 6.97 -13.67 -16.67
N ASP A 32 6.75 -13.32 -17.95
CA ASP A 32 5.84 -14.04 -18.85
C ASP A 32 4.42 -14.33 -18.34
N VAL A 33 3.64 -13.30 -18.03
CA VAL A 33 2.17 -13.37 -18.19
C VAL A 33 1.69 -12.01 -18.68
N GLU A 34 1.23 -12.01 -19.93
CA GLU A 34 0.25 -11.12 -20.56
C GLU A 34 0.14 -9.69 -20.03
N LYS A 35 0.39 -8.74 -20.95
CA LYS A 35 -0.05 -7.35 -20.89
C LYS A 35 -1.50 -7.24 -20.37
N GLN A 36 -1.68 -7.12 -19.07
CA GLN A 36 -2.85 -6.43 -18.53
C GLN A 36 -2.52 -4.94 -18.59
N THR A 37 -3.09 -4.30 -19.61
CA THR A 37 -3.33 -2.87 -19.65
C THR A 37 -3.72 -2.41 -18.25
N ASP A 38 -2.81 -1.67 -17.63
CA ASP A 38 -3.08 -0.86 -16.45
C ASP A 38 -4.04 0.23 -16.92
N ASP A 39 -5.32 -0.11 -16.96
CA ASP A 39 -6.38 0.85 -17.21
C ASP A 39 -6.31 1.87 -16.08
N GLY A 40 -5.85 3.06 -16.46
CA GLY A 40 -5.88 4.29 -15.70
C GLY A 40 -7.32 4.72 -15.40
N GLU A 41 -8.02 3.93 -14.60
CA GLU A 41 -9.27 4.29 -13.94
C GLU A 41 -9.00 4.52 -12.44
N GLU A 42 -8.14 5.51 -12.16
CA GLU A 42 -8.12 6.24 -10.89
C GLU A 42 -9.33 7.19 -10.82
N GLY A 43 -10.53 6.63 -10.75
CA GLY A 43 -11.78 7.41 -10.63
C GLY A 43 -12.78 6.88 -9.59
N GLY A 44 -12.58 5.65 -9.08
CA GLY A 44 -13.44 5.06 -8.06
C GLY A 44 -13.07 5.53 -6.65
N ALA A 45 -14.07 5.87 -5.84
CA ALA A 45 -13.84 6.14 -4.42
C ALA A 45 -13.11 4.95 -3.76
N PRO A 46 -12.03 5.18 -3.00
CA PRO A 46 -11.25 4.11 -2.40
C PRO A 46 -12.12 3.32 -1.43
N LEU A 47 -12.14 1.98 -1.59
CA LEU A 47 -12.92 1.07 -0.76
C LEU A 47 -12.66 1.35 0.73
N SER A 48 -13.72 1.40 1.53
CA SER A 48 -13.61 1.52 2.98
C SER A 48 -13.03 0.25 3.60
N VAL A 49 -12.46 0.35 4.80
CA VAL A 49 -11.94 -0.83 5.53
C VAL A 49 -13.07 -1.85 5.77
N ALA A 50 -14.28 -1.39 6.06
CA ALA A 50 -15.44 -2.25 6.22
C ALA A 50 -15.79 -3.03 4.94
N GLN A 51 -15.71 -2.37 3.76
CA GLN A 51 -15.92 -3.02 2.47
C GLN A 51 -14.84 -4.08 2.18
N LEU A 52 -13.57 -3.80 2.49
CA LEU A 52 -12.50 -4.79 2.33
C LEU A 52 -12.71 -6.01 3.25
N LEU A 53 -13.12 -5.80 4.49
CA LEU A 53 -13.44 -6.89 5.41
C LEU A 53 -14.63 -7.72 4.93
N ALA A 54 -15.66 -7.08 4.37
CA ALA A 54 -16.79 -7.78 3.77
C ALA A 54 -16.35 -8.67 2.59
N ILE A 55 -15.46 -8.17 1.72
CA ILE A 55 -14.87 -8.95 0.62
C ILE A 55 -14.10 -10.16 1.16
N VAL A 56 -13.29 -9.99 2.21
CA VAL A 56 -12.56 -11.10 2.84
C VAL A 56 -13.51 -12.15 3.41
N GLN A 57 -14.60 -11.74 4.05
CA GLN A 57 -15.60 -12.67 4.57
C GLN A 57 -16.31 -13.43 3.45
N ALA A 58 -16.68 -12.75 2.36
CA ALA A 58 -17.27 -13.36 1.18
C ALA A 58 -16.32 -14.38 0.54
N LEU A 59 -15.04 -14.02 0.38
CA LEU A 59 -14.01 -14.86 -0.19
C LEU A 59 -13.78 -16.12 0.64
N ARG A 60 -13.77 -16.01 1.97
CA ARG A 60 -13.70 -17.17 2.87
C ARG A 60 -14.89 -18.12 2.71
N LYS A 61 -16.11 -17.59 2.60
CA LYS A 61 -17.33 -18.39 2.39
C LYS A 61 -17.29 -19.10 1.03
N GLN A 62 -16.93 -18.38 -0.03
CA GLN A 62 -16.82 -18.93 -1.38
C GLN A 62 -15.73 -20.00 -1.46
N PHE A 63 -14.58 -19.79 -0.82
CA PHE A 63 -13.52 -20.79 -0.75
C PHE A 63 -13.96 -22.05 0.00
N ALA A 64 -14.66 -21.90 1.14
CA ALA A 64 -15.20 -23.05 1.86
C ALA A 64 -16.24 -23.83 1.05
N GLN A 65 -17.08 -23.12 0.29
CA GLN A 65 -18.01 -23.74 -0.64
C GLN A 65 -17.29 -24.49 -1.76
N LEU A 66 -16.30 -23.85 -2.40
CA LEU A 66 -15.47 -24.46 -3.45
C LEU A 66 -14.79 -25.75 -2.96
N VAL A 67 -14.22 -25.74 -1.76
CA VAL A 67 -13.61 -26.94 -1.17
C VAL A 67 -14.63 -28.05 -0.96
N ALA A 68 -15.85 -27.71 -0.53
CA ALA A 68 -16.92 -28.69 -0.35
C ALA A 68 -17.43 -29.25 -1.69
N THR A 69 -17.59 -28.44 -2.73
CA THR A 69 -17.94 -28.90 -4.08
C THR A 69 -16.86 -29.80 -4.65
N VAL A 70 -15.58 -29.38 -4.61
CA VAL A 70 -14.47 -30.22 -5.09
C VAL A 70 -14.42 -31.56 -4.35
N ALA A 71 -14.64 -31.58 -3.04
CA ALA A 71 -14.67 -32.82 -2.26
C ALA A 71 -15.82 -33.75 -2.66
N ALA A 72 -17.00 -33.20 -2.98
CA ALA A 72 -18.14 -33.97 -3.46
C ALA A 72 -17.93 -34.47 -4.90
N ASP A 73 -17.42 -33.61 -5.78
CA ASP A 73 -17.19 -33.90 -7.20
C ASP A 73 -16.09 -34.96 -7.40
N CYS A 74 -15.08 -34.99 -6.52
CA CYS A 74 -14.09 -36.07 -6.48
C CYS A 74 -14.69 -37.43 -6.10
N ALA A 75 -15.80 -37.47 -5.36
CA ALA A 75 -16.47 -38.72 -4.99
C ALA A 75 -17.35 -39.26 -6.14
N ASP A 76 -17.96 -38.37 -6.92
CA ASP A 76 -18.92 -38.74 -7.99
C ASP A 76 -18.30 -38.75 -9.41
N GLY A 77 -17.04 -38.31 -9.58
CA GLY A 77 -16.29 -38.45 -10.83
C GLY A 77 -16.72 -37.49 -11.95
N THR A 78 -17.65 -36.57 -11.70
CA THR A 78 -18.17 -35.62 -12.69
C THR A 78 -18.33 -34.22 -12.10
N ALA A 79 -17.32 -33.35 -12.22
CA ALA A 79 -17.48 -31.88 -12.36
C ALA A 79 -16.14 -31.11 -12.38
N LEU A 80 -15.52 -31.03 -13.56
CA LEU A 80 -14.36 -30.16 -13.79
C LEU A 80 -14.75 -28.73 -14.23
N LYS A 81 -15.90 -28.55 -14.88
CA LYS A 81 -16.30 -27.24 -15.43
C LYS A 81 -16.89 -26.29 -14.39
N SER A 82 -17.67 -26.81 -13.43
CA SER A 82 -18.27 -25.98 -12.37
C SER A 82 -17.22 -25.44 -11.38
N THR A 83 -16.14 -26.19 -11.17
CA THR A 83 -15.03 -25.80 -10.29
C THR A 83 -14.13 -24.73 -10.93
N GLU A 84 -13.92 -24.78 -12.25
CA GLU A 84 -13.22 -23.73 -13.00
C GLU A 84 -13.93 -22.38 -12.93
N GLU A 85 -15.26 -22.33 -13.18
CA GLU A 85 -16.05 -21.10 -13.08
C GLU A 85 -16.03 -20.49 -11.66
N GLN A 86 -16.13 -21.34 -10.63
CA GLN A 86 -16.05 -20.89 -9.23
C GLN A 86 -14.66 -20.35 -8.88
N LEU A 87 -13.59 -20.96 -9.42
CA LEU A 87 -12.22 -20.49 -9.24
C LEU A 87 -11.99 -19.13 -9.92
N GLU A 88 -12.58 -18.92 -11.10
CA GLU A 88 -12.51 -17.65 -11.80
C GLU A 88 -13.17 -16.53 -10.99
N ILE A 89 -14.38 -16.76 -10.46
CA ILE A 89 -15.08 -15.82 -9.58
C ILE A 89 -14.24 -15.49 -8.34
N LEU A 90 -13.63 -16.51 -7.71
CA LEU A 90 -12.76 -16.32 -6.56
C LEU A 90 -11.54 -15.45 -6.91
N SER A 91 -10.93 -15.69 -8.08
CA SER A 91 -9.80 -14.91 -8.58
C SER A 91 -10.14 -13.43 -8.74
N GLN A 92 -11.36 -13.11 -9.21
CA GLN A 92 -11.82 -11.73 -9.34
C GLN A 92 -11.97 -11.04 -7.98
N HIS A 93 -12.46 -11.76 -6.96
CA HIS A 93 -12.55 -11.25 -5.59
C HIS A 93 -11.16 -10.99 -4.98
N VAL A 94 -10.19 -11.87 -5.25
CA VAL A 94 -8.78 -11.65 -4.84
C VAL A 94 -8.21 -10.40 -5.51
N LYS A 95 -8.41 -10.22 -6.82
CA LYS A 95 -7.96 -9.03 -7.56
C LYS A 95 -8.58 -7.74 -7.00
N ALA A 96 -9.88 -7.75 -6.74
CA ALA A 96 -10.58 -6.61 -6.14
C ALA A 96 -10.04 -6.28 -4.73
N LEU A 97 -9.80 -7.29 -3.91
CA LEU A 97 -9.20 -7.12 -2.58
C LEU A 97 -7.78 -6.54 -2.67
N GLN A 98 -6.95 -7.06 -3.58
CA GLN A 98 -5.61 -6.55 -3.82
C GLN A 98 -5.62 -5.08 -4.25
N LYS A 99 -6.49 -4.70 -5.20
CA LYS A 99 -6.68 -3.30 -5.63
C LYS A 99 -7.06 -2.41 -4.44
N GLY A 100 -7.99 -2.86 -3.61
CA GLY A 100 -8.43 -2.14 -2.42
C GLY A 100 -7.35 -1.97 -1.34
N ILE A 101 -6.58 -3.02 -1.06
CA ILE A 101 -5.44 -2.97 -0.13
C ILE A 101 -4.37 -2.01 -0.64
N ARG A 102 -4.04 -2.07 -1.94
CA ARG A 102 -3.10 -1.13 -2.57
C ARG A 102 -3.55 0.32 -2.38
N GLY A 103 -4.82 0.62 -2.66
CA GLY A 103 -5.40 1.95 -2.43
C GLY A 103 -5.30 2.41 -0.98
N LYS A 104 -5.47 1.51 0.00
CA LYS A 104 -5.28 1.83 1.42
C LYS A 104 -3.82 2.06 1.80
N ASN A 105 -2.89 1.31 1.22
CA ASN A 105 -1.46 1.52 1.48
C ASN A 105 -0.99 2.90 1.01
N VAL A 106 -1.50 3.39 -0.14
CA VAL A 106 -1.27 4.78 -0.59
C VAL A 106 -1.74 5.78 0.47
N GLN A 107 -2.95 5.58 1.00
CA GLN A 107 -3.51 6.46 2.04
C GLN A 107 -2.66 6.44 3.31
N CYS A 108 -2.23 5.25 3.76
CA CYS A 108 -1.35 5.09 4.91
C CYS A 108 0.00 5.79 4.71
N ALA A 109 0.61 5.65 3.53
CA ALA A 109 1.86 6.33 3.19
C ALA A 109 1.68 7.86 3.23
N ARG A 110 0.57 8.38 2.69
CA ARG A 110 0.26 9.81 2.73
C ARG A 110 0.09 10.33 4.16
N ILE A 111 -0.63 9.60 5.01
CA ILE A 111 -0.81 9.95 6.43
C ILE A 111 0.55 9.97 7.13
N ALA A 112 1.37 8.93 6.95
CA ALA A 112 2.70 8.84 7.56
C ALA A 112 3.63 9.97 7.09
N LEU A 113 3.53 10.39 5.82
CA LEU A 113 4.26 11.55 5.31
C LEU A 113 3.81 12.85 5.97
N CYS A 114 2.50 13.08 6.11
CA CYS A 114 1.99 14.25 6.81
C CYS A 114 2.48 14.31 8.27
N GLU A 115 2.44 13.19 8.98
CA GLU A 115 2.95 13.11 10.36
C GLU A 115 4.45 13.39 10.44
N TYR A 116 5.24 12.82 9.52
CA TYR A 116 6.68 13.07 9.45
C TYR A 116 6.97 14.56 9.23
N LEU A 117 6.31 15.18 8.25
CA LEU A 117 6.50 16.60 7.94
C LEU A 117 6.08 17.51 9.11
N ALA A 118 4.98 17.20 9.79
CA ALA A 118 4.54 17.95 10.97
C ALA A 118 5.57 17.90 12.10
N ARG A 119 6.16 16.72 12.35
CA ARG A 119 7.24 16.57 13.34
C ARG A 119 8.49 17.36 12.95
N GLU A 120 8.88 17.29 11.69
CA GLU A 120 10.06 18.00 11.17
C GLU A 120 9.90 19.52 11.30
N VAL A 121 8.72 20.06 10.97
CA VAL A 121 8.39 21.48 11.13
C VAL A 121 8.50 21.90 12.59
N GLU A 122 7.93 21.14 13.52
CA GLU A 122 7.97 21.47 14.93
C GLU A 122 9.38 21.36 15.52
N MET A 123 10.19 20.37 15.09
CA MET A 123 11.61 20.28 15.48
C MET A 123 12.39 21.51 15.03
N ARG A 124 12.22 21.93 13.77
CA ARG A 124 12.86 23.14 13.24
C ARG A 124 12.38 24.41 13.94
N ARG A 125 11.08 24.52 14.23
CA ARG A 125 10.51 25.64 14.99
C ARG A 125 11.18 25.78 16.37
N ARG A 126 11.35 24.67 17.08
CA ARG A 126 12.05 24.65 18.38
C ARG A 126 13.52 25.02 18.26
N ALA A 127 14.21 24.54 17.22
CA ALA A 127 15.61 24.88 16.97
C ALA A 127 15.79 26.38 16.73
N VAL A 128 14.95 26.98 15.87
CA VAL A 128 14.93 28.43 15.64
C VAL A 128 14.60 29.19 16.92
N GLY A 129 13.65 28.71 17.73
CA GLY A 129 13.32 29.28 19.03
C GLY A 129 14.53 29.33 19.98
N ARG A 130 15.29 28.23 20.08
CA ARG A 130 16.53 28.18 20.88
C ARG A 130 17.61 29.13 20.35
N MET A 131 17.78 29.20 19.03
CA MET A 131 18.74 30.13 18.41
C MET A 131 18.37 31.59 18.70
N ARG A 132 17.09 31.95 18.58
CA ARG A 132 16.61 33.30 18.94
C ARG A 132 16.85 33.61 20.42
N ALA A 133 16.58 32.66 21.31
CA ALA A 133 16.86 32.82 22.74
C ALA A 133 18.36 33.05 22.99
N ALA A 134 19.24 32.27 22.38
CA ALA A 134 20.69 32.43 22.49
C ALA A 134 21.17 33.81 21.99
N ILE A 135 20.64 34.27 20.85
CA ILE A 135 20.94 35.61 20.32
C ILE A 135 20.47 36.71 21.29
N ASN A 136 19.28 36.58 21.86
CA ASN A 136 18.76 37.57 22.82
C ASN A 136 19.61 37.61 24.10
N ILE A 137 20.06 36.46 24.60
CA ILE A 137 20.98 36.39 25.75
C ILE A 137 22.31 37.06 25.41
N ALA A 138 22.89 36.76 24.24
CA ALA A 138 24.15 37.37 23.81
C ALA A 138 24.03 38.90 23.67
N LYS A 139 22.91 39.41 23.18
CA LYS A 139 22.64 40.86 23.08
C LYS A 139 22.46 41.55 24.43
N GLY A 140 21.86 40.87 25.41
CA GLY A 140 21.68 41.42 26.77
C GLY A 140 22.92 41.33 27.66
N SER A 141 24.00 40.72 27.17
CA SER A 141 25.29 40.60 27.87
C SER A 141 26.30 41.69 27.46
N ILE A 142 25.88 42.64 26.61
CA ILE A 142 26.63 43.83 26.17
C ILE A 142 25.99 45.04 26.85
#